data_AF-A0A7S1YCA7-F1
#
_entry.id   AF-A0A7S1YCA7-F1
#
_cell.length_a   1.000
_cell.length_b   1.000
_cell.length_c   1.000
_cell.angle_alpha   90.00
_cell.angle_beta   90.00
_cell.angle_gamma   90.00
#
_symmetry.space_group_name_H-M   'P 1'
#
loop_
_entity.id
_entity.type
_entity.pdbx_description
1 polymer ?
#
loop_
_entity_poly.entity_id
_entity_poly.type
_entity_poly.pdbx_seq_one_letter_code
_entity_poly.pdbx_strand_id
1 'polypeptide(L)'
;ALLCQHNNNHTPTFAGQKTFVSILRQLYTACNIVSIMADDGQKEGSEPITIRVRDQSGEETFFKIKKTTKMSKVFETYAQRKGVNSSSLRFLLDGERIEGDQTPKMLELDDQDQIDCMLEQTGGKSG
;
A
#
# COMPACT_ATOMS: atom_id res chain seq x y z
N ALA A 1 20.38 45.86 -6.29
CA ALA A 1 20.22 45.11 -7.55
C ALA A 1 19.92 43.65 -7.20
N LEU A 2 18.94 43.05 -7.89
CA LEU A 2 18.51 41.64 -7.84
C LEU A 2 19.71 40.67 -7.97
N LEU A 3 19.67 39.41 -7.48
CA LEU A 3 18.82 38.25 -7.87
C LEU A 3 18.81 37.23 -6.69
N CYS A 4 17.69 36.66 -6.21
CA CYS A 4 16.94 35.47 -6.71
C CYS A 4 17.86 34.28 -7.10
N GLN A 5 17.70 33.00 -6.74
CA GLN A 5 16.74 32.12 -6.04
C GLN A 5 17.46 30.75 -5.94
N HIS A 6 17.12 29.89 -4.96
CA HIS A 6 16.58 28.53 -5.17
C HIS A 6 16.62 27.66 -3.90
N ASN A 7 15.43 27.56 -3.31
CA ASN A 7 14.78 26.36 -2.82
C ASN A 7 15.52 25.02 -3.05
N ASN A 8 15.84 24.28 -1.99
CA ASN A 8 15.69 22.83 -2.02
C ASN A 8 15.33 22.28 -0.64
N ASN A 9 14.10 21.80 -0.56
CA ASN A 9 13.42 21.32 0.62
C ASN A 9 13.94 19.90 0.94
N HIS A 10 14.89 19.81 1.88
CA HIS A 10 15.44 18.55 2.36
C HIS A 10 14.38 17.84 3.22
N THR A 11 13.82 16.74 2.73
CA THR A 11 12.91 15.92 3.53
C THR A 11 13.68 15.22 4.65
N PRO A 12 13.14 15.20 5.88
CA PRO A 12 13.88 14.70 7.04
C PRO A 12 13.95 13.17 7.07
N THR A 13 15.16 12.69 7.33
CA THR A 13 15.53 11.34 7.73
C THR A 13 14.75 10.91 8.98
N PHE A 14 13.92 9.86 8.90
CA PHE A 14 13.27 9.26 10.07
C PHE A 14 14.06 8.05 10.57
N ALA A 15 14.82 8.27 11.65
CA ALA A 15 15.44 7.24 12.46
C ALA A 15 14.63 7.03 13.74
N GLY A 16 14.30 5.76 14.05
CA GLY A 16 14.10 5.32 15.43
C GLY A 16 12.68 4.97 15.87
N GLN A 17 12.19 3.77 15.50
CA GLN A 17 11.25 3.00 16.32
C GLN A 17 11.50 1.49 16.08
N LYS A 18 12.53 0.91 16.72
CA LYS A 18 12.92 -0.50 16.50
C LYS A 18 12.52 -1.47 17.63
N THR A 19 11.80 -1.06 18.67
CA THR A 19 11.58 -1.94 19.84
C THR A 19 10.11 -2.29 20.14
N PHE A 20 9.13 -1.59 19.57
CA PHE A 20 7.70 -1.94 19.74
C PHE A 20 7.18 -2.99 18.75
N VAL A 21 8.01 -3.36 17.76
CA VAL A 21 7.65 -4.20 16.60
C VAL A 21 7.52 -5.70 16.96
N SER A 22 8.02 -6.16 18.11
CA SER A 22 8.04 -7.60 18.43
C SER A 22 6.75 -8.15 19.05
N ILE A 23 5.97 -7.35 19.79
CA ILE A 23 4.82 -7.86 20.55
C ILE A 23 3.51 -7.71 19.76
N LEU A 24 3.35 -6.63 18.99
CA LEU A 24 2.21 -6.48 18.05
C LEU A 24 2.30 -7.39 16.82
N ARG A 25 3.50 -7.91 16.49
CA ARG A 25 3.74 -8.89 15.42
C ARG A 25 3.32 -10.32 15.80
N GLN A 26 3.10 -10.62 17.09
CA GLN A 26 2.61 -11.94 17.53
C GLN A 26 1.08 -12.12 17.41
N LEU A 27 0.31 -11.04 17.30
CA LEU A 27 -1.16 -11.10 17.20
C LEU A 27 -1.68 -11.05 15.74
N TYR A 28 -0.82 -10.75 14.76
CA TYR A 28 -1.19 -10.52 13.34
C TYR A 28 -0.97 -11.73 12.41
N THR A 29 -0.56 -12.89 12.95
CA THR A 29 -0.10 -14.06 12.16
C THR A 29 -1.23 -15.02 11.74
N ALA A 30 -2.47 -14.89 12.23
CA ALA A 30 -3.46 -15.96 12.05
C ALA A 30 -4.35 -15.88 10.79
N CYS A 31 -4.44 -14.74 10.10
CA CYS A 31 -5.25 -14.61 8.88
C CYS A 31 -4.52 -13.74 7.86
N ASN A 32 -4.09 -14.34 6.75
CA ASN A 32 -3.46 -13.61 5.63
C ASN A 32 -4.46 -12.76 4.80
N ILE A 33 -5.67 -12.58 5.34
CA ILE A 33 -6.78 -11.82 4.78
C ILE A 33 -6.94 -10.53 5.60
N VAL A 34 -6.66 -9.40 4.96
CA VAL A 34 -6.84 -8.06 5.54
C VAL A 34 -8.17 -7.49 5.04
N SER A 35 -9.17 -7.37 5.91
CA SER A 35 -10.41 -6.65 5.57
C SER A 35 -10.21 -5.16 5.75
N ILE A 36 -10.13 -4.40 4.66
CA ILE A 36 -10.07 -2.94 4.70
C ILE A 36 -11.47 -2.40 4.45
N MET A 37 -12.18 -2.17 5.55
CA MET A 37 -13.49 -1.52 5.54
C MET A 37 -13.29 -0.03 5.79
N ALA A 38 -13.24 0.77 4.74
CA ALA A 38 -13.15 2.21 4.88
C ALA A 38 -14.50 2.86 4.57
N ASP A 39 -15.06 3.53 5.57
CA ASP A 39 -16.29 4.32 5.46
C ASP A 39 -15.94 5.67 4.81
N ASP A 40 -16.09 5.76 3.50
CA ASP A 40 -16.03 7.04 2.77
C ASP A 40 -17.39 7.23 2.09
N GLY A 41 -18.38 7.64 2.90
CA GLY A 41 -19.48 8.54 2.53
C GLY A 41 -20.41 8.24 1.35
N GLN A 42 -20.27 7.17 0.57
CA GLN A 42 -21.14 6.90 -0.58
C GLN A 42 -21.88 5.56 -0.45
N LYS A 43 -23.17 5.70 -0.16
CA LYS A 43 -24.20 4.66 -0.18
C LYS A 43 -24.44 4.22 -1.61
N GLU A 44 -23.92 3.07 -2.02
CA GLU A 44 -24.59 2.12 -2.93
C GLU A 44 -23.88 0.76 -2.92
N GLY A 45 -24.52 -0.21 -2.26
CA GLY A 45 -24.75 -1.62 -2.65
C GLY A 45 -23.71 -2.47 -3.40
N SER A 46 -22.45 -2.08 -3.51
CA SER A 46 -21.44 -2.88 -4.22
C SER A 46 -20.81 -3.90 -3.28
N GLU A 47 -20.99 -5.18 -3.62
CA GLU A 47 -20.39 -6.31 -2.92
C GLU A 47 -18.86 -6.14 -2.80
N PRO A 48 -18.29 -6.42 -1.61
CA PRO A 48 -16.85 -6.33 -1.42
C PRO A 48 -16.15 -7.44 -2.21
N ILE A 49 -15.15 -7.06 -2.99
CA ILE A 49 -14.28 -7.98 -3.72
C ILE A 49 -13.03 -8.31 -2.92
N THR A 50 -12.44 -9.45 -3.21
CA THR A 50 -11.18 -9.89 -2.65
C THR A 50 -10.07 -9.76 -3.68
N ILE A 51 -9.09 -8.89 -3.47
CA ILE A 51 -7.93 -8.76 -4.36
C ILE A 51 -6.70 -9.45 -3.75
N ARG A 52 -5.80 -9.93 -4.59
CA ARG A 52 -4.53 -10.57 -4.22
C ARG A 52 -3.38 -9.65 -4.55
N VAL A 53 -2.63 -9.22 -3.54
CA VAL A 53 -1.38 -8.47 -3.74
C VAL A 53 -0.22 -9.43 -3.61
N ARG A 54 0.51 -9.66 -4.71
CA ARG A 54 1.70 -10.51 -4.74
C ARG A 54 2.95 -9.63 -4.72
N ASP A 55 3.92 -9.98 -3.90
CA ASP A 55 5.23 -9.32 -3.90
C ASP A 55 6.27 -10.06 -4.76
N GLN A 56 7.40 -9.41 -5.03
CA GLN A 56 8.54 -9.99 -5.73
C GLN A 56 9.19 -11.20 -5.03
N SER A 57 8.91 -11.42 -3.74
CA SER A 57 9.35 -12.57 -2.94
C SER A 57 8.39 -13.76 -3.05
N GLY A 58 7.26 -13.60 -3.72
CA GLY A 58 6.19 -14.60 -3.83
C GLY A 58 5.20 -14.59 -2.66
N GLU A 59 5.24 -13.60 -1.77
CA GLU A 59 4.26 -13.45 -0.69
C GLU A 59 2.97 -12.84 -1.23
N GLU A 60 1.86 -13.57 -1.04
CA GLU A 60 0.53 -13.14 -1.45
C GLU A 60 -0.27 -12.69 -0.23
N THR A 61 -0.82 -11.49 -0.29
CA THR A 61 -1.74 -10.95 0.72
C THR A 61 -3.10 -10.70 0.10
N PHE A 62 -4.14 -11.20 0.75
CA PHE A 62 -5.52 -11.05 0.30
C PHE A 62 -6.14 -9.84 0.98
N PHE A 63 -6.75 -8.95 0.22
CA PHE A 63 -7.46 -7.79 0.74
C PHE A 63 -8.92 -7.84 0.34
N LYS A 64 -9.81 -7.75 1.32
CA LYS A 64 -11.24 -7.63 1.08
C LYS A 64 -11.65 -6.17 1.16
N ILE A 65 -12.08 -5.59 0.03
CA ILE A 65 -12.39 -4.16 -0.11
C ILE A 65 -13.68 -3.94 -0.91
N LYS A 66 -14.38 -2.84 -0.65
CA LYS A 66 -15.51 -2.41 -1.48
C LYS A 66 -14.99 -1.80 -2.78
N LYS A 67 -15.73 -1.98 -3.89
CA LYS A 67 -15.41 -1.38 -5.19
C LYS A 67 -15.36 0.16 -5.19
N THR A 68 -15.94 0.80 -4.16
CA THR A 68 -15.93 2.25 -3.93
C THR A 68 -14.72 2.75 -3.13
N THR A 69 -13.97 1.87 -2.48
CA THR A 69 -12.82 2.26 -1.65
C THR A 69 -11.65 2.69 -2.53
N LYS A 70 -10.99 3.79 -2.18
CA LYS A 70 -9.75 4.23 -2.84
C LYS A 70 -8.60 3.23 -2.62
N MET A 71 -7.78 3.02 -3.66
CA MET A 71 -6.61 2.13 -3.60
C MET A 71 -5.52 2.61 -2.65
N SER A 72 -5.45 3.92 -2.35
CA SER A 72 -4.50 4.50 -1.37
C SER A 72 -4.52 3.74 -0.04
N LYS A 73 -5.70 3.38 0.46
CA LYS A 73 -5.84 2.68 1.75
C LYS A 73 -5.24 1.27 1.71
N VAL A 74 -5.39 0.57 0.58
CA VAL A 74 -4.75 -0.74 0.36
C VAL A 74 -3.24 -0.59 0.39
N PHE A 75 -2.73 0.41 -0.32
CA PHE A 75 -1.29 0.67 -0.43
C PHE A 75 -0.67 1.06 0.90
N GLU A 76 -1.31 1.95 1.65
CA GLU A 76 -0.86 2.35 2.99
C GLU A 76 -0.88 1.18 3.96
N THR A 77 -1.95 0.37 3.95
CA THR A 77 -2.06 -0.81 4.82
C THR A 77 -1.00 -1.86 4.46
N TYR A 78 -0.77 -2.08 3.16
CA TYR A 78 0.27 -2.99 2.69
C TYR A 78 1.68 -2.49 3.05
N ALA A 79 1.93 -1.18 2.89
CA ALA A 79 3.18 -0.53 3.29
C ALA A 79 3.44 -0.68 4.79
N GLN A 80 2.43 -0.42 5.63
CA GLN A 80 2.50 -0.62 7.08
C GLN A 80 2.78 -2.09 7.43
N ARG A 81 2.14 -3.04 6.74
CA ARG A 81 2.36 -4.48 6.93
C ARG A 81 3.80 -4.90 6.59
N LYS A 82 4.34 -4.38 5.49
CA LYS A 82 5.74 -4.62 5.08
C LYS A 82 6.75 -3.82 5.90
N GLY A 83 6.31 -2.78 6.63
CA GLY A 83 7.18 -1.88 7.36
C GLY A 83 8.01 -0.96 6.45
N VAL A 84 7.47 -0.65 5.26
CA VAL A 84 8.10 0.21 4.26
C VAL A 84 7.23 1.45 4.02
N ASN A 85 7.77 2.45 3.33
CA ASN A 85 6.99 3.63 2.97
C ASN A 85 6.11 3.32 1.76
N SER A 86 4.89 3.87 1.70
CA SER A 86 4.00 3.72 0.53
C SER A 86 4.62 4.29 -0.74
N SER A 87 5.49 5.30 -0.61
CA SER A 87 6.24 5.85 -1.75
C SER A 87 7.34 4.93 -2.28
N SER A 88 7.79 3.94 -1.49
CA SER A 88 8.78 2.95 -1.90
C SER A 88 8.15 1.71 -2.54
N LEU A 89 6.82 1.71 -2.69
CA LEU A 89 6.07 0.61 -3.26
C LEU A 89 5.44 1.04 -4.58
N ARG A 90 5.56 0.19 -5.56
CA ARG A 90 4.94 0.36 -6.87
C ARG A 90 3.96 -0.77 -7.08
N PHE A 91 2.69 -0.41 -7.21
CA PHE A 91 1.61 -1.35 -7.50
C PHE A 91 1.34 -1.35 -9.00
N LEU A 92 1.29 -2.56 -9.58
CA LEU A 92 1.02 -2.78 -10.98
C LEU A 92 -0.16 -3.73 -11.14
N LEU A 93 -1.02 -3.44 -12.12
CA LEU A 93 -2.08 -4.31 -12.60
C LEU A 93 -1.84 -4.54 -14.09
N ASP A 94 -1.65 -5.80 -14.49
CA ASP A 94 -1.33 -6.17 -15.88
C ASP A 94 -0.13 -5.39 -16.46
N GLY A 95 0.81 -4.97 -15.61
CA GLY A 95 1.98 -4.18 -15.99
C GLY A 95 1.76 -2.67 -16.03
N GLU A 96 0.53 -2.18 -15.82
CA GLU A 96 0.22 -0.75 -15.71
C GLU A 96 0.30 -0.28 -14.25
N ARG A 97 0.84 0.92 -14.03
CA ARG A 97 0.98 1.49 -12.69
C ARG A 97 -0.37 1.99 -12.18
N ILE A 98 -0.77 1.52 -11.00
CA ILE A 98 -1.98 1.97 -10.32
C ILE A 98 -1.65 3.15 -9.40
N GLU A 99 -2.51 4.17 -9.39
CA GLU A 99 -2.43 5.29 -8.45
C GLU A 99 -3.43 5.15 -7.29
N GLY A 100 -3.08 5.68 -6.12
CA GLY A 100 -3.90 5.55 -4.92
C GLY A 100 -5.27 6.26 -4.99
N ASP A 101 -5.43 7.21 -5.92
CA ASP A 101 -6.69 7.90 -6.17
C ASP A 101 -7.69 7.11 -7.00
N GLN A 102 -7.24 6.04 -7.66
CA GLN A 102 -8.10 5.16 -8.43
C GLN A 102 -8.93 4.26 -7.50
N THR A 103 -10.04 3.77 -8.03
CA THR A 103 -10.91 2.81 -7.34
C THR A 103 -10.87 1.46 -8.06
N PRO A 104 -11.11 0.35 -7.35
CA PRO A 104 -11.19 -0.97 -7.97
C PRO A 104 -12.22 -1.01 -9.10
N LYS A 105 -13.32 -0.25 -8.97
CA LYS A 105 -14.32 -0.10 -10.05
C LYS A 105 -13.75 0.52 -11.31
N MET A 106 -12.88 1.53 -11.18
CA MET A 106 -12.28 2.23 -12.33
C MET A 106 -11.20 1.40 -13.01
N LEU A 107 -10.53 0.55 -12.23
CA LEU A 107 -9.54 -0.41 -12.70
C LEU A 107 -10.16 -1.72 -13.22
N GLU A 108 -11.50 -1.81 -13.22
CA GLU A 108 -12.25 -3.01 -13.59
C GLU A 108 -11.84 -4.27 -12.80
N LEU A 109 -11.38 -4.10 -11.55
CA LEU A 109 -10.95 -5.19 -10.69
C LEU A 109 -12.13 -6.08 -10.29
N ASP A 110 -11.91 -7.39 -10.35
CA ASP A 110 -12.86 -8.41 -9.94
C ASP A 110 -12.39 -9.27 -8.75
N ASP A 111 -13.20 -10.25 -8.35
CA ASP A 111 -12.85 -11.11 -7.22
C ASP A 111 -11.69 -12.03 -7.61
N GLN A 112 -10.72 -12.08 -6.71
CA GLN A 112 -9.44 -12.77 -6.86
C GLN A 112 -8.47 -12.14 -7.87
N ASP A 113 -8.65 -10.90 -8.33
CA ASP A 113 -7.66 -10.27 -9.20
C ASP A 113 -6.28 -10.14 -8.54
N GLN A 114 -5.24 -10.22 -9.36
CA GLN A 114 -3.84 -10.11 -8.92
C GLN A 114 -3.30 -8.71 -9.18
N ILE A 115 -2.70 -8.13 -8.14
CA ILE A 115 -1.93 -6.89 -8.20
C ILE A 115 -0.49 -7.24 -7.83
N ASP A 116 0.42 -6.89 -8.72
CA ASP A 116 1.85 -7.06 -8.48
C ASP A 116 2.39 -5.86 -7.72
N CYS A 117 3.11 -6.13 -6.64
CA CYS A 117 3.75 -5.13 -5.81
C CYS A 117 5.27 -5.27 -5.96
N MET A 118 5.89 -4.23 -6.50
CA MET A 118 7.34 -4.09 -6.58
C MET A 118 7.81 -3.17 -5.46
N LEU A 119 8.78 -3.64 -4.70
CA LEU A 119 9.49 -2.79 -3.77
C LEU A 119 10.56 -2.05 -4.57
N GLU A 120 10.43 -0.73 -4.70
CA GLU A 120 11.56 0.09 -5.14
C GLU A 120 12.62 -0.02 -4.05
N GLN A 121 13.60 -0.88 -4.31
CA GLN A 121 14.66 -1.23 -3.40
C GLN A 121 15.39 0.03 -2.95
N THR A 122 14.99 0.58 -1.82
CA THR A 122 15.83 1.53 -1.07
C THR A 122 16.84 0.68 -0.31
N GLY A 123 17.84 0.18 -1.05
CA GLY A 123 18.89 -0.67 -0.53
C GLY A 123 19.75 0.06 0.52
N GLY A 124 20.04 -0.65 1.61
CA GLY A 124 21.27 -0.45 2.37
C GLY A 124 21.15 0.25 3.72
N LYS A 125 20.99 -0.54 4.79
CA LYS A 125 21.77 -0.30 6.01
C LYS A 125 22.56 -1.56 6.34
N SER A 126 23.73 -1.65 5.71
CA SER A 126 24.86 -2.39 6.26
C SER A 126 25.41 -1.56 7.42
N GLY A 127 25.51 -2.18 8.59
CA GLY A 127 26.03 -1.60 9.83
C GLY A 127 25.79 -2.59 10.95
#